data_AF-A0A1S2PVH4-F1
#
_entry.id   AF-A0A1S2PVH4-F1
#
_cell.length_a   1.000
_cell.length_b   1.000
_cell.length_c   1.000
_cell.angle_alpha   90.00
_cell.angle_beta   90.00
_cell.angle_gamma   90.00
#
_symmetry.space_group_name_H-M   'P 1'
#
loop_
_entity.id
_entity.type
_entity.pdbx_description
1 polymer ?
#
loop_
_entity_poly.entity_id
_entity_poly.type
_entity_poly.pdbx_seq_one_letter_code
_entity_poly.pdbx_strand_id
1 'polypeptide(L)'
;MEIIARGERADIEIDGTRIDPSAVRAYSVSHFAGERPEVVLHVADRGDAQWSGLARVAVADVPAPGPAAAVFLDAIDPETLERAALARPDLGSEPYSLTKAMLVQLGEWARGL
;
A
#
# COMPACT_ATOMS: atom_id res chain seq x y z
N MET A 1 -15.12 2.20 -4.41
CA MET A 1 -14.57 3.20 -5.34
C MET A 1 -13.06 3.13 -5.24
N GLU A 2 -12.38 2.92 -6.36
CA GLU A 2 -10.93 2.91 -6.50
C GLU A 2 -10.53 4.01 -7.49
N ILE A 3 -9.52 4.82 -7.14
CA ILE A 3 -8.91 5.78 -8.06
C ILE A 3 -7.43 5.44 -8.18
N ILE A 4 -6.98 5.12 -9.39
CA ILE A 4 -5.58 4.88 -9.71
C ILE A 4 -5.07 6.04 -10.57
N ALA A 5 -4.27 6.92 -9.98
CA ALA A 5 -3.62 8.01 -10.70
C ALA A 5 -2.31 7.52 -11.35
N ARG A 6 -2.16 7.72 -12.65
CA ARG A 6 -0.96 7.38 -13.44
C ARG A 6 -0.55 8.60 -14.26
N GLY A 7 0.34 9.44 -13.71
CA GLY A 7 0.75 10.68 -14.36
C GLY A 7 -0.44 11.63 -14.58
N GLU A 8 -0.69 12.02 -15.83
CA GLU A 8 -1.80 12.92 -16.21
C GLU A 8 -3.16 12.20 -16.37
N ARG A 9 -3.22 10.89 -16.13
CA ARG A 9 -4.46 10.10 -16.26
C ARG A 9 -4.90 9.53 -14.92
N ALA A 10 -6.20 9.36 -14.77
CA ALA A 10 -6.81 8.66 -13.66
C ALA A 10 -7.75 7.58 -14.20
N ASP A 11 -7.57 6.36 -13.70
CA ASP A 11 -8.53 5.28 -13.88
C ASP A 11 -9.42 5.23 -12.64
N ILE A 12 -10.73 5.36 -12.85
CA ILE A 12 -11.72 5.41 -11.77
C ILE A 12 -12.63 4.20 -11.91
N GLU A 13 -12.78 3.48 -10.82
CA GLU A 13 -13.70 2.34 -10.70
C GLU A 13 -14.68 2.59 -9.56
N ILE A 14 -15.98 2.45 -9.84
CA ILE A 14 -17.06 2.56 -8.84
C ILE A 14 -17.81 1.24 -8.84
N ASP A 15 -17.85 0.57 -7.68
CA ASP A 15 -18.54 -0.70 -7.48
C ASP A 15 -18.20 -1.78 -8.53
N GLY A 16 -16.93 -1.92 -8.89
CA GLY A 16 -16.49 -2.89 -9.91
C GLY A 16 -16.61 -2.40 -11.35
N THR A 17 -17.22 -1.23 -11.58
CA THR A 17 -17.47 -0.69 -12.91
C THR A 17 -16.47 0.41 -13.22
N ARG A 18 -15.66 0.18 -14.27
CA ARG A 18 -14.73 1.19 -14.77
C ARG A 18 -15.51 2.34 -15.40
N ILE A 19 -15.23 3.55 -14.92
CA ILE A 19 -15.81 4.77 -15.46
C ILE A 19 -15.02 5.17 -16.71
N ASP A 20 -15.73 5.63 -17.73
CA ASP A 20 -15.11 6.19 -18.94
C ASP A 20 -14.18 7.35 -18.55
N PRO A 21 -12.86 7.28 -18.87
CA PRO A 21 -11.91 8.33 -18.51
C PRO A 21 -12.26 9.73 -19.08
N SER A 22 -13.08 9.80 -20.13
CA SER A 22 -13.58 11.06 -20.69
C SER A 22 -14.76 11.65 -19.93
N ALA A 23 -15.40 10.88 -19.03
CA ALA A 23 -16.53 11.33 -18.22
C ALA A 23 -16.10 12.14 -16.98
N VAL A 24 -14.86 11.97 -16.53
CA VAL A 24 -14.32 12.68 -15.36
C VAL A 24 -13.20 13.62 -15.80
N ARG A 25 -13.40 14.92 -15.56
CA ARG A 25 -12.44 15.97 -15.88
C ARG A 25 -11.36 16.10 -14.81
N ALA A 26 -11.75 15.99 -13.55
CA ALA A 26 -10.85 16.05 -12.41
C ALA A 26 -11.48 15.37 -11.19
N TYR A 27 -10.65 15.07 -10.20
CA TYR A 27 -11.10 14.68 -8.87
C TYR A 27 -10.21 15.37 -7.83
N SER A 28 -10.76 15.66 -6.66
CA SER A 28 -10.00 16.08 -5.49
C SER A 28 -10.33 15.18 -4.30
N VAL A 29 -9.31 14.91 -3.49
CA VAL A 29 -9.44 14.20 -2.22
C VAL A 29 -8.82 15.09 -1.17
N SER A 30 -9.60 15.48 -0.16
CA SER A 30 -9.16 16.31 0.96
C SER A 30 -9.50 15.64 2.28
N HIS A 31 -8.59 15.76 3.24
CA HIS A 31 -8.83 15.34 4.60
C HIS A 31 -8.02 16.22 5.54
N PHE A 32 -8.72 16.90 6.45
CA PHE A 32 -8.13 17.69 7.52
C PHE A 32 -8.27 16.94 8.85
N ALA A 33 -7.27 17.07 9.72
CA ALA A 33 -7.28 16.40 11.01
C ALA A 33 -8.51 16.82 11.83
N GLY A 34 -9.32 15.84 12.25
CA GLY A 34 -10.55 16.07 13.00
C GLY A 34 -11.81 16.28 12.14
N GLU A 35 -11.67 16.28 10.81
CA GLU A 35 -12.79 16.41 9.87
C GLU A 35 -13.09 15.09 9.14
N ARG A 36 -14.22 15.02 8.44
CA ARG A 36 -14.52 13.88 7.58
C ARG A 36 -13.73 14.02 6.28
N PRO A 37 -13.16 12.93 5.74
CA PRO A 37 -12.57 12.96 4.41
C PRO A 37 -13.63 13.28 3.36
N GLU A 38 -13.26 14.08 2.37
CA GLU A 38 -14.11 14.51 1.27
C GLU A 38 -13.49 14.09 -0.07
N VAL A 39 -14.35 13.65 -0.99
CA VAL A 39 -13.98 13.37 -2.38
C VAL A 39 -14.93 14.14 -3.29
N VAL A 40 -14.38 15.00 -4.14
CA VAL A 40 -15.15 15.76 -5.13
C VAL A 40 -14.78 15.27 -6.53
N LEU A 41 -15.79 14.91 -7.32
CA LEU A 41 -15.63 14.51 -8.72
C LEU A 41 -16.13 15.65 -9.61
N HIS A 42 -15.24 16.17 -10.46
CA HIS A 42 -15.60 17.12 -11.51
C HIS A 42 -15.91 16.33 -12.78
N VAL A 43 -17.19 16.19 -13.09
CA VAL A 43 -17.66 15.50 -14.31
C VAL A 43 -17.53 16.41 -15.54
N ALA A 44 -17.21 15.82 -16.68
CA ALA A 44 -17.33 16.51 -17.96
C ALA A 44 -18.81 16.68 -18.29
N ASP A 45 -19.21 17.88 -18.70
CA ASP A 45 -20.60 18.24 -18.99
C ASP A 45 -21.15 17.36 -20.12
N ARG A 46 -21.80 16.26 -19.77
CA ARG A 46 -22.64 15.47 -20.66
C ARG A 46 -24.05 15.74 -20.21
N GLY A 47 -24.73 16.58 -21.00
CA GLY A 47 -26.15 16.83 -20.85
C GLY A 47 -26.86 15.51 -20.55
N ASP A 48 -27.83 15.58 -19.64
CA ASP A 48 -28.75 14.48 -19.30
C ASP A 48 -28.20 13.29 -18.49
N ALA A 49 -26.92 13.27 -18.09
CA ALA A 49 -26.40 12.22 -17.21
C ALA A 49 -26.84 12.41 -15.74
N GLN A 50 -27.90 11.71 -15.32
CA GLN A 50 -28.30 11.62 -13.91
C GLN A 50 -27.32 10.70 -13.16
N TRP A 51 -26.35 11.28 -12.46
CA TRP A 51 -25.39 10.52 -11.64
C TRP A 51 -26.01 10.14 -10.29
N SER A 52 -26.04 8.84 -9.99
CA SER A 52 -26.37 8.29 -8.67
C SER A 52 -25.26 7.31 -8.30
N GLY A 53 -24.44 7.65 -7.30
CA GLY A 53 -23.36 6.81 -6.83
C GLY A 53 -23.15 6.99 -5.33
N LEU A 54 -22.93 5.88 -4.62
CA LEU A 54 -22.57 5.89 -3.20
C LEU A 54 -21.04 5.83 -3.08
N ALA A 55 -20.41 6.90 -2.61
CA ALA A 55 -18.98 6.88 -2.34
C ALA A 55 -18.71 6.20 -0.99
N ARG A 56 -18.22 4.95 -1.03
CA ARG A 56 -17.66 4.29 0.16
C ARG A 56 -16.18 4.66 0.28
N VAL A 57 -15.88 5.61 1.17
CA VAL A 57 -14.50 5.95 1.55
C VAL A 57 -14.04 4.95 2.60
N ALA A 58 -13.19 4.00 2.20
CA ALA A 58 -12.43 3.19 3.15
C ALA A 58 -11.13 3.96 3.44
N VAL A 59 -11.04 4.57 4.62
CA VAL A 59 -9.73 4.95 5.17
C VAL A 59 -9.05 3.64 5.49
N ALA A 60 -7.99 3.29 4.77
CA ALA A 60 -7.21 2.12 5.12
C ALA A 60 -6.72 2.33 6.56
N ASP A 61 -7.19 1.48 7.49
CA ASP A 61 -6.45 1.24 8.70
C ASP A 61 -5.09 0.73 8.23
N VAL A 62 -4.05 1.57 8.34
CA VAL A 62 -2.68 1.10 8.21
C VAL A 62 -2.60 -0.07 9.19
N PRO A 63 -2.44 -1.33 8.72
CA PRO A 63 -2.45 -2.46 9.62
C PRO A 63 -1.46 -2.18 10.73
N ALA A 64 -1.88 -2.36 11.98
CA ALA A 64 -0.97 -2.17 13.10
C ALA A 64 0.32 -2.97 12.80
N PRO A 65 1.51 -2.34 12.88
CA PRO A 65 2.73 -2.98 12.40
C PRO A 65 3.06 -4.27 13.15
N GLY A 66 2.55 -4.43 14.37
CA GLY A 66 2.72 -5.63 15.20
C GLY A 66 2.18 -6.91 14.55
N PRO A 67 0.87 -7.04 14.31
CA PRO A 67 0.30 -8.23 13.67
C PRO A 67 0.95 -8.60 12.33
N ALA A 68 1.25 -7.60 11.48
CA ALA A 68 1.91 -7.85 10.19
C ALA A 68 3.34 -8.39 10.37
N ALA A 69 4.10 -7.84 11.31
CA ALA A 69 5.44 -8.32 11.63
C ALA A 69 5.42 -9.73 12.23
N ALA A 70 4.44 -10.06 13.08
CA ALA A 70 4.30 -11.39 13.66
C ALA A 70 4.07 -12.45 12.58
N VAL A 71 3.12 -12.23 11.66
CA VAL A 71 2.85 -13.15 10.53
C VAL A 71 4.09 -13.35 9.66
N PHE A 72 4.84 -12.28 9.38
CA PHE A 72 6.08 -12.37 8.62
C PHE A 72 7.12 -13.24 9.34
N LEU A 73 7.38 -12.97 10.62
CA LEU A 73 8.38 -13.70 11.41
C LEU A 73 7.99 -15.18 11.61
N ASP A 74 6.70 -15.48 11.80
CA ASP A 74 6.18 -16.84 11.94
C ASP A 74 6.34 -17.68 10.66
N ALA A 75 6.42 -17.03 9.49
CA ALA A 75 6.62 -17.70 8.21
C ALA A 75 8.10 -17.99 7.90
N ILE A 76 9.03 -17.49 8.71
CA ILE A 76 10.47 -17.68 8.47
C ILE A 76 10.91 -19.07 8.92
N ASP A 77 11.56 -19.81 8.01
CA ASP A 77 12.33 -20.99 8.38
C ASP A 77 13.65 -20.60 9.08
N PRO A 78 13.84 -20.97 10.35
CA PRO A 78 15.04 -20.62 11.12
C PRO A 78 16.33 -21.16 10.49
N GLU A 79 16.31 -22.36 9.90
CA GLU A 79 17.51 -22.96 9.32
C GLU A 79 17.94 -22.19 8.07
N THR A 80 16.97 -21.80 7.23
CA THR A 80 17.22 -20.99 6.06
C THR A 80 17.70 -19.59 6.43
N LEU A 81 17.15 -18.98 7.50
CA LEU A 81 17.62 -17.69 8.01
C LEU A 81 19.06 -17.75 8.50
N GLU A 82 19.40 -18.75 9.32
CA GLU A 82 20.75 -18.90 9.86
C GLU A 82 21.76 -19.14 8.73
N ARG A 83 21.44 -20.02 7.79
CA ARG A 83 22.30 -20.30 6.64
C ARG A 83 22.52 -19.05 5.78
N ALA A 84 21.46 -18.29 5.49
CA ALA A 84 21.56 -17.05 4.73
C ALA A 84 22.41 -16.00 5.47
N ALA A 85 22.19 -15.82 6.78
CA ALA A 85 22.95 -14.89 7.61
C ALA A 85 24.44 -15.26 7.69
N LEU A 86 24.78 -16.54 7.82
CA LEU A 86 26.16 -17.02 7.84
C LEU A 86 26.88 -16.86 6.50
N ALA A 87 26.13 -16.87 5.39
CA ALA A 87 26.67 -16.70 4.05
C ALA A 87 26.88 -15.23 3.63
N ARG A 88 26.48 -14.27 4.47
CA ARG A 88 26.57 -12.84 4.11
C ARG A 88 28.02 -12.36 4.03
N PRO A 89 28.37 -11.53 3.03
CA PRO A 89 29.71 -11.00 2.86
C PRO A 89 30.10 -9.95 3.92
N ASP A 90 29.12 -9.36 4.60
CA ASP A 90 29.28 -8.35 5.65
C ASP A 90 29.28 -8.94 7.07
N LEU A 91 29.35 -10.27 7.21
CA LEU A 91 29.39 -10.93 8.51
C LEU A 91 30.70 -10.62 9.25
N GLY A 92 30.60 -9.84 10.33
CA GLY A 92 31.72 -9.53 11.22
C GLY A 92 32.04 -10.65 12.23
N SER A 93 33.10 -10.43 13.03
CA SER A 93 33.53 -11.32 14.11
C SER A 93 33.30 -10.73 15.52
N GLU A 94 32.53 -9.66 15.62
CA GLU A 94 32.23 -8.99 16.88
C GLU A 94 31.09 -9.70 17.63
N PRO A 95 30.92 -9.44 18.93
CA PRO A 95 29.71 -9.83 19.64
C PRO A 95 28.46 -9.40 18.87
N TYR A 96 27.50 -10.33 18.77
CA TYR A 96 26.22 -10.16 18.07
C TYR A 96 26.32 -10.04 16.54
N SER A 97 27.47 -10.28 15.92
CA SER A 97 27.59 -10.21 14.44
C SER A 97 26.60 -11.12 13.72
N LEU A 98 26.38 -12.35 14.20
CA LEU A 98 25.37 -13.24 13.63
C LEU A 98 23.94 -12.68 13.80
N THR A 99 23.59 -12.17 14.98
CA THR A 99 22.27 -11.58 15.21
C THR A 99 22.03 -10.36 14.33
N LYS A 100 23.04 -9.49 14.17
CA LYS A 100 22.97 -8.34 13.25
C LYS A 100 22.75 -8.82 11.81
N ALA A 101 23.50 -9.82 11.37
CA ALA A 101 23.34 -10.43 10.05
C ALA A 101 21.93 -10.99 9.82
N MET A 102 21.36 -11.71 10.80
CA MET A 102 19.98 -12.21 10.75
C MET A 102 18.95 -11.08 10.64
N LEU A 103 19.11 -10.00 11.42
CA LEU A 103 18.20 -8.84 11.37
C LEU A 103 18.24 -8.13 10.02
N VAL A 104 19.44 -7.97 9.43
CA VAL A 104 19.57 -7.39 8.08
C VAL A 104 18.92 -8.31 7.05
N GLN A 105 19.16 -9.62 7.12
CA GLN A 105 18.58 -10.59 6.20
C GLN A 105 17.05 -10.59 6.24
N LEU A 106 16.45 -10.56 7.45
CA LEU A 106 15.01 -10.43 7.62
C LEU A 106 14.47 -9.14 6.99
N GLY A 107 15.21 -8.03 7.14
CA GLY A 107 14.85 -6.76 6.52
C GLY A 107 14.93 -6.79 4.98
N GLU A 108 15.89 -7.50 4.40
CA GLU A 108 16.00 -7.69 2.95
C GLU A 108 14.82 -8.53 2.43
N TRP A 109 14.53 -9.66 3.05
CA TRP A 109 13.38 -10.51 2.67
C TRP A 109 12.04 -9.79 2.80
N ALA A 110 11.83 -9.02 3.86
CA ALA A 110 10.62 -8.21 4.03
C ALA A 110 10.42 -7.17 2.91
N ARG A 111 11.51 -6.75 2.24
CA ARG A 111 11.50 -5.84 1.08
C ARG A 111 11.52 -6.58 -0.26
N GLY A 112 11.64 -7.91 -0.26
CA GLY A 112 11.76 -8.73 -1.47
C GLY A 112 13.13 -8.63 -2.16
N LEU A 113 14.20 -8.40 -1.39
CA LEU A 113 15.59 -8.29 -1.85
C LEU A 113 16.38 -9.59 -1.63
#